data_AF-A0A7C7CR39-F1
#
_entry.id   AF-A0A7C7CR39-F1
#
_cell.length_a   1.000
_cell.length_b   1.000
_cell.length_c   1.000
_cell.angle_alpha   90.00
_cell.angle_beta   90.00
_cell.angle_gamma   90.00
#
_symmetry.space_group_name_H-M   'P 1'
#
loop_
_entity.id
_entity.type
_entity.pdbx_description
1 polymer ?
#
loop_
_entity_poly.entity_id
_entity_poly.type
_entity_poly.pdbx_seq_one_letter_code
_entity_poly.pdbx_strand_id
1 'polypeptide(L)'
;RVHLLQFRSTIEGVEHLTLDITIEKIEPKHLFSWRWHPGAMDPDFNYSTKPSPLVVFELEDAVDGTMLTVVETGFDKKPFERRMEVFDRNTNGWEAQITRISEYVSPTL
;
A
#
# COMPACT_ATOMS: atom_id res chain seq x y z
N ARG A 1 13.52 -14.55 0.85
CA ARG A 1 14.49 -13.44 0.69
C ARG A 1 13.67 -12.16 0.84
N VAL A 2 14.09 -11.21 1.67
CA VAL A 2 13.37 -9.93 1.80
C VAL A 2 13.70 -9.10 0.56
N HIS A 3 12.69 -8.67 -0.19
CA HIS A 3 12.86 -7.82 -1.37
C HIS A 3 12.42 -6.40 -1.00
N LEU A 4 13.37 -5.46 -1.00
CA LEU A 4 13.09 -4.03 -0.94
C LEU A 4 12.86 -3.55 -2.37
N LEU A 5 11.71 -2.93 -2.61
CA LEU A 5 11.41 -2.22 -3.86
C LEU A 5 11.24 -0.75 -3.55
N GLN A 6 11.83 0.10 -4.39
CA GLN A 6 11.72 1.56 -4.28
C GLN A 6 11.03 2.08 -5.53
N PHE A 7 9.93 2.80 -5.33
CA PHE A 7 9.19 3.43 -6.41
C PHE A 7 9.32 4.94 -6.31
N ARG A 8 9.51 5.62 -7.43
CA ARG A 8 9.38 7.09 -7.46
C ARG A 8 7.91 7.46 -7.38
N SER A 9 7.59 8.46 -6.56
CA SER A 9 6.25 9.01 -6.51
C SER A 9 5.85 9.58 -7.88
N THR A 10 4.60 9.36 -8.28
CA THR A 10 3.98 9.96 -9.46
C THR A 10 3.08 11.14 -9.11
N ILE A 11 3.06 11.54 -7.84
CA ILE A 11 2.23 12.64 -7.32
C ILE A 11 2.97 13.97 -7.48
N GLU A 12 2.30 14.95 -8.08
CA GLU A 12 2.84 16.30 -8.29
C GLU A 12 3.30 16.95 -6.98
N GLY A 13 4.50 17.55 -7.00
CA GLY A 13 5.09 18.26 -5.86
C GLY A 13 5.84 17.39 -4.86
N VAL A 14 5.81 16.06 -5.00
CA VAL A 14 6.50 15.09 -4.14
C VAL A 14 7.23 13.99 -4.94
N GLU A 15 7.54 14.25 -6.20
CA GLU A 15 8.18 13.31 -7.14
C GLU A 15 9.59 12.90 -6.70
N HIS A 16 10.23 13.74 -5.88
CA HIS A 16 11.54 13.48 -5.29
C HIS A 16 11.50 12.44 -4.15
N LEU A 17 10.32 12.12 -3.63
CA LEU A 17 10.16 11.10 -2.59
C LEU A 17 10.03 9.71 -3.22
N THR A 18 10.55 8.72 -2.50
CA THR A 18 10.36 7.31 -2.82
C THR A 18 9.32 6.67 -1.92
N LEU A 19 8.53 5.78 -2.51
CA LEU A 19 7.76 4.79 -1.79
C LEU A 19 8.62 3.52 -1.68
N ASP A 20 9.10 3.27 -0.48
CA ASP A 20 9.86 2.07 -0.18
C ASP A 20 8.93 1.00 0.39
N ILE A 21 8.89 -0.17 -0.24
CA ILE A 21 8.14 -1.33 0.24
C ILE A 21 9.04 -2.53 0.48
N THR A 22 8.74 -3.27 1.54
CA THR A 22 9.36 -4.55 1.84
C THR A 22 8.38 -5.66 1.57
N ILE A 23 8.65 -6.48 0.56
CA ILE A 23 7.79 -7.63 0.22
C ILE A 23 7.85 -8.65 1.36
N GLU A 24 6.67 -9.00 1.90
CA GLU A 24 6.53 -10.00 2.95
C GLU A 24 6.18 -11.37 2.36
N LYS A 25 5.23 -11.44 1.42
CA LYS A 25 4.83 -12.70 0.77
C LYS A 25 4.34 -12.48 -0.66
N ILE A 26 4.67 -13.44 -1.53
CA ILE A 26 4.12 -13.54 -2.88
C ILE A 26 3.67 -14.98 -3.11
N GLU A 27 2.39 -15.16 -3.41
CA GLU A 27 1.82 -16.38 -3.95
C GLU A 27 1.23 -16.02 -5.31
N PRO A 28 1.84 -16.46 -6.42
CA PRO A 28 1.44 -16.02 -7.75
C PRO A 28 -0.07 -16.18 -7.97
N LYS A 29 -0.72 -15.09 -8.40
CA LYS A 29 -2.17 -15.01 -8.67
C LYS A 29 -3.11 -15.16 -7.47
N HIS A 30 -2.59 -15.26 -6.25
CA HIS A 30 -3.41 -15.45 -5.04
C HIS A 30 -3.15 -14.39 -3.97
N LEU A 31 -1.88 -14.09 -3.67
CA LEU A 31 -1.54 -13.21 -2.57
C LEU A 31 -0.30 -12.38 -2.88
N PHE A 32 -0.39 -11.08 -2.57
CA PHE A 32 0.75 -10.19 -2.55
C PHE A 32 0.70 -9.34 -1.29
N SER A 33 1.71 -9.45 -0.42
CA SER A 33 1.77 -8.67 0.82
C SER A 33 3.10 -7.98 1.01
N TRP A 34 3.04 -6.77 1.57
CA TRP A 34 4.20 -5.93 1.79
C TRP A 34 4.02 -4.99 2.97
N ARG A 35 5.14 -4.52 3.50
CA ARG A 35 5.21 -3.46 4.50
C ARG A 35 5.70 -2.17 3.87
N TRP A 36 5.20 -1.04 4.37
CA TRP A 36 5.58 0.28 3.88
C TRP A 36 5.40 1.34 4.98
N HIS A 37 5.84 2.58 4.72
CA HIS A 37 5.73 3.69 5.68
C HIS A 37 4.85 4.82 5.10
N PRO A 38 3.56 4.88 5.47
CA PRO A 38 2.66 5.93 4.99
C PRO A 38 3.12 7.32 5.44
N GLY A 39 3.26 8.24 4.49
CA GLY A 39 3.66 9.62 4.75
C GLY A 39 5.13 9.77 5.16
N ALA A 40 6.02 8.92 4.64
CA ALA A 40 7.47 9.13 4.73
C ALA A 40 7.87 10.35 3.88
N MET A 41 7.94 11.53 4.52
CA MET A 41 8.18 12.82 3.85
C MET A 41 9.60 13.36 4.07
N ASP A 42 10.32 12.84 5.07
CA ASP A 42 11.71 13.26 5.36
C ASP A 42 12.68 12.22 4.76
N PRO A 43 13.36 12.53 3.65
CA PRO A 43 14.25 11.58 2.99
C PRO A 43 15.47 11.22 3.83
N ASP A 44 15.85 12.03 4.83
CA ASP A 44 17.00 11.78 5.68
C ASP A 44 16.64 10.91 6.91
N PHE A 45 15.35 10.69 7.17
CA PHE A 45 14.89 9.88 8.29
C PHE A 45 14.83 8.37 7.96
N ASN A 46 15.46 7.54 8.78
CA ASN A 46 15.42 6.09 8.61
C ASN A 46 14.11 5.46 9.14
N TYR A 47 13.08 5.43 8.29
CA TYR A 47 11.77 4.87 8.61
C TYR A 47 11.77 3.36 8.91
N SER A 48 12.74 2.59 8.41
CA SER A 48 12.81 1.13 8.65
C SER A 48 12.88 0.75 10.14
N THR A 49 13.27 1.70 10.99
CA THR A 49 13.32 1.55 12.46
C THR A 49 11.95 1.66 13.13
N LYS A 50 10.90 2.01 12.39
CA LYS A 50 9.55 2.23 12.92
C LYS A 50 8.62 1.08 12.58
N PRO A 51 7.57 0.83 13.39
CA PRO A 51 6.50 -0.07 13.00
C PRO A 51 5.81 0.40 11.71
N SER A 52 5.79 -0.49 10.72
CA SER A 52 5.09 -0.32 9.44
C SER A 52 3.81 -1.15 9.40
N PRO A 53 2.72 -0.60 8.85
CA PRO A 53 1.55 -1.40 8.52
C PRO A 53 1.91 -2.50 7.51
N LEU A 54 1.13 -3.58 7.54
CA LEU A 54 1.17 -4.66 6.56
C LEU A 54 -0.03 -4.50 5.64
N VAL A 55 0.22 -4.41 4.34
CA VAL A 55 -0.80 -4.49 3.30
C VAL A 55 -0.82 -5.90 2.75
N VAL A 56 -2.02 -6.45 2.56
CA VAL A 56 -2.25 -7.74 1.92
C VAL A 56 -3.26 -7.51 0.80
N PHE A 57 -2.88 -7.93 -0.40
CA PHE A 57 -3.78 -8.14 -1.52
C PHE A 57 -4.09 -9.64 -1.59
N GLU A 58 -5.37 -9.97 -1.55
CA GLU A 58 -5.88 -11.32 -1.80
C GLU A 58 -6.71 -11.29 -3.09
N LEU A 59 -6.41 -12.23 -3.97
CA LEU A 59 -7.04 -12.38 -5.28
C LEU A 59 -7.81 -13.69 -5.32
N GLU A 60 -9.09 -13.60 -5.65
CA GLU A 60 -9.98 -14.75 -5.80
C GLU A 60 -10.69 -14.72 -7.16
N ASP A 61 -10.96 -15.89 -7.72
CA ASP A 61 -11.77 -16.00 -8.93
C ASP A 61 -13.20 -15.53 -8.64
N ALA A 62 -13.75 -14.68 -9.50
CA ALA A 62 -15.13 -14.22 -9.48
C ALA A 62 -15.80 -14.53 -10.83
N VAL A 63 -17.15 -14.54 -10.86
CA VAL A 63 -17.93 -14.94 -12.05
C VAL A 63 -17.51 -14.19 -13.32
N ASP A 64 -17.23 -12.89 -13.20
CA ASP A 64 -16.87 -12.02 -14.32
C ASP A 64 -15.48 -11.37 -14.16
N GLY A 65 -14.55 -12.01 -13.45
CA GLY A 65 -13.19 -11.49 -13.29
C GLY A 65 -12.48 -11.97 -12.04
N THR A 66 -11.78 -11.05 -11.38
CA THR A 66 -11.05 -11.31 -10.14
C THR A 66 -11.57 -10.40 -9.03
N MET A 67 -11.91 -10.97 -7.87
CA MET A 67 -12.13 -10.20 -6.66
C MET A 67 -10.78 -9.84 -6.05
N LEU A 68 -10.53 -8.55 -5.85
CA LEU A 68 -9.38 -8.05 -5.10
C LEU A 68 -9.86 -7.58 -3.73
N THR A 69 -9.40 -8.26 -2.67
CA THR A 69 -9.54 -7.81 -1.30
C THR A 69 -8.24 -7.16 -0.84
N VAL A 70 -8.34 -5.95 -0.29
CA VAL A 70 -7.20 -5.24 0.30
C VAL A 70 -7.39 -5.10 1.79
N VAL A 71 -6.42 -5.57 2.57
CA VAL A 71 -6.38 -5.43 4.01
C VAL A 71 -5.10 -4.73 4.42
N GLU A 72 -5.20 -3.62 5.13
CA GLU A 72 -4.06 -2.95 5.77
C GLU A 72 -4.18 -3.02 7.30
N THR A 73 -3.19 -3.60 7.96
CA THR A 73 -3.16 -3.78 9.43
C THR A 73 -1.99 -3.06 10.09
N GLY A 74 -2.04 -2.90 11.41
CA GLY A 74 -0.93 -2.32 12.20
C GLY A 74 -1.12 -0.85 12.61
N PHE A 75 -2.30 -0.28 12.38
CA PHE A 75 -2.65 1.07 12.84
C PHE A 75 -2.72 1.20 14.37
N ASP A 76 -2.98 0.10 15.09
CA ASP A 76 -2.93 0.00 16.54
C ASP A 76 -1.53 0.33 17.12
N LYS A 77 -0.48 0.13 16.32
CA LYS A 77 0.91 0.46 16.69
C LYS A 77 1.25 1.94 16.53
N LYS A 78 0.33 2.78 16.03
CA LYS A 78 0.51 4.23 15.96
C LYS A 78 0.20 4.90 17.30
N PRO A 79 0.80 6.08 17.60
CA PRO A 79 0.41 6.88 18.76
C PRO A 79 -1.09 7.14 18.77
N PHE A 80 -1.72 7.02 19.94
CA PHE A 80 -3.18 6.99 20.10
C PHE A 80 -3.85 8.18 19.41
N GLU A 81 -3.30 9.37 19.64
CA GLU A 81 -3.74 10.66 19.10
C GLU A 81 -3.69 10.75 17.56
N ARG A 82 -2.94 9.87 16.89
CA ARG A 82 -2.80 9.85 15.43
C ARG A 82 -3.47 8.65 14.76
N ARG A 83 -3.99 7.68 15.52
CA ARG A 83 -4.52 6.42 14.96
C ARG A 83 -5.65 6.67 13.97
N MET A 84 -6.66 7.44 14.38
CA MET A 84 -7.82 7.74 13.53
C MET A 84 -7.43 8.58 12.31
N GLU A 85 -6.66 9.65 12.50
CA GLU A 85 -6.16 10.49 11.40
C GLU A 85 -5.46 9.65 10.32
N VAL A 86 -4.54 8.77 10.75
CA VAL A 86 -3.77 7.92 9.82
C VAL A 86 -4.65 6.85 9.19
N PHE A 87 -5.59 6.26 9.95
CA PHE A 87 -6.55 5.29 9.43
C PHE A 87 -7.43 5.92 8.34
N ASP A 88 -8.07 7.06 8.61
CA ASP A 88 -8.96 7.75 7.67
C ASP A 88 -8.21 8.18 6.41
N ARG A 89 -6.99 8.73 6.56
CA ARG A 89 -6.17 9.11 5.41
C ARG A 89 -5.80 7.90 4.54
N ASN A 90 -5.46 6.76 5.15
CA ASN A 90 -5.15 5.54 4.42
C ASN A 90 -6.40 4.96 3.76
N THR A 91 -7.56 4.97 4.41
CA THR A 91 -8.84 4.55 3.82
C THR A 91 -9.15 5.34 2.56
N ASN A 92 -9.11 6.68 2.62
CA ASN A 92 -9.33 7.55 1.45
C ASN A 92 -8.31 7.27 0.33
N GLY A 93 -7.04 7.01 0.69
CA GLY A 93 -6.01 6.61 -0.25
C GLY A 93 -6.35 5.30 -0.95
N TRP A 94 -6.79 4.30 -0.20
CA TRP A 94 -7.17 2.99 -0.74
C TRP A 94 -8.39 3.06 -1.64
N GLU A 95 -9.44 3.78 -1.27
CA GLU A 95 -10.61 4.00 -2.13
C GLU A 95 -10.18 4.55 -3.50
N ALA A 96 -9.29 5.55 -3.51
CA ALA A 96 -8.79 6.13 -4.74
C ALA A 96 -7.86 5.18 -5.53
N GLN A 97 -7.14 4.27 -4.87
CA GLN A 97 -6.29 3.28 -5.56
C GLN A 97 -7.11 2.11 -6.12
N ILE A 98 -8.15 1.65 -5.42
CA ILE A 98 -9.06 0.61 -5.93
C ILE A 98 -9.72 1.07 -7.23
N THR A 99 -10.18 2.33 -7.30
CA THR A 99 -10.69 2.91 -8.55
C THR A 99 -9.65 2.89 -9.67
N ARG A 100 -8.42 3.35 -9.40
CA ARG A 100 -7.34 3.34 -10.40
C ARG A 100 -6.95 1.94 -10.88
N ILE A 101 -6.93 0.96 -9.98
CA ILE A 101 -6.66 -0.44 -10.32
C ILE A 101 -7.77 -0.94 -11.25
N SER A 102 -9.04 -0.70 -10.89
CA SER A 102 -10.18 -1.08 -11.71
C SER A 102 -10.11 -0.45 -13.11
N GLU A 103 -9.79 0.83 -13.21
CA GLU A 103 -9.61 1.54 -14.49
C GLU A 103 -8.45 0.96 -15.30
N TYR A 104 -7.31 0.69 -14.67
CA TYR A 104 -6.11 0.18 -15.33
C TYR A 104 -6.31 -1.23 -15.92
N VAL A 105 -7.03 -2.11 -15.22
CA VAL A 105 -7.28 -3.49 -15.67
C VAL A 105 -8.51 -3.59 -16.57
N SER A 106 -9.32 -2.53 -16.66
CA SER A 106 -10.45 -2.49 -17.58
C SER A 106 -9.95 -2.50 -19.02
N PRO A 107 -10.59 -3.24 -19.93
CA PRO A 107 -10.23 -3.21 -21.34
C PRO A 107 -10.34 -1.78 -21.88
N THR A 108 -9.28 -1.28 -22.51
CA THR A 108 -9.41 -0.11 -23.38
C THR A 108 -10.29 -0.51 -24.56
N LEU A 109 -11.45 0.15 -24.72
CA LEU A 109 -12.30 0.02 -25.90
C LEU A 109 -11.56 0.43 -27.18
#